data_AF-X1RVI7-F1
#
_entry.id   AF-X1RVI7-F1
#
_cell.length_a   1.000
_cell.length_b   1.000
_cell.length_c   1.000
_cell.angle_alpha   90.00
_cell.angle_beta   90.00
_cell.angle_gamma   90.00
#
_symmetry.space_group_name_H-M   'P 1'
#
loop_
_entity.id
_entity.type
_entity.pdbx_description
1 polymer ?
#
loop_
_entity_poly.entity_id
_entity_poly.type
_entity_poly.pdbx_seq_one_letter_code
_entity_poly.pdbx_strand_id
1 'polypeptide(L)'
;MANIPKKVVERLSKTVSKFQRVLKIAKDRDVNEADTVSIVVDILSEVFGFDKYIEITSEYAIRSTYCDLAIKINGKIQYLIEVKAIGLDLKEHHLR
;
A
#
# COMPACT_ATOMS: atom_id res chain seq x y z
N MET A 1 -19.40 13.45 -14.40
CA MET A 1 -18.08 13.04 -13.88
C MET A 1 -17.86 13.76 -12.56
N ALA A 2 -17.31 13.09 -11.55
CA ALA A 2 -16.97 13.77 -10.29
C ALA A 2 -16.02 14.94 -10.56
N ASN A 3 -16.25 16.09 -9.93
CA ASN A 3 -15.38 17.25 -10.06
C ASN A 3 -14.12 17.03 -9.21
N ILE A 4 -13.08 16.43 -9.81
CA ILE A 4 -11.83 16.11 -9.12
C ILE A 4 -10.94 17.35 -9.11
N PRO A 5 -10.44 17.81 -7.95
CA PRO A 5 -9.54 18.96 -7.88
C PRO A 5 -8.29 18.77 -8.74
N LYS A 6 -7.86 19.83 -9.44
CA LYS A 6 -6.69 19.78 -10.35
C LYS A 6 -5.43 19.22 -9.69
N LYS A 7 -5.18 19.60 -8.43
CA LYS A 7 -4.06 19.10 -7.62
C LYS A 7 -4.08 17.57 -7.46
N VAL A 8 -5.27 16.97 -7.31
CA VAL A 8 -5.43 15.52 -7.19
C VAL A 8 -5.15 14.85 -8.53
N VAL A 9 -5.70 15.39 -9.63
CA VAL A 9 -5.44 14.86 -10.98
C VAL A 9 -3.95 14.89 -11.31
N GLU A 10 -3.27 16.01 -11.02
CA GLU A 10 -1.82 16.15 -11.25
C GLU A 10 -1.00 15.17 -10.39
N ARG A 11 -1.38 14.99 -9.11
CA ARG A 11 -0.74 14.01 -8.23
C ARG A 11 -0.87 12.60 -8.82
N LEU A 12 -2.10 12.15 -9.07
CA LEU A 12 -2.38 10.81 -9.56
C LEU A 12 -1.67 10.54 -10.90
N SER A 13 -1.72 11.49 -11.84
CA SER A 13 -1.08 11.31 -13.15
C SER A 13 0.44 11.09 -13.04
N LYS A 14 1.10 11.82 -12.12
CA LYS A 14 2.54 11.70 -11.90
C LYS A 14 2.92 10.45 -11.11
N THR A 15 2.20 10.15 -10.02
CA THR A 15 2.60 9.08 -9.11
C THR A 15 2.19 7.70 -9.65
N VAL A 16 1.01 7.56 -10.26
CA VAL A 16 0.57 6.27 -10.83
C VAL A 16 1.52 5.81 -11.94
N SER A 17 1.93 6.71 -12.84
CA SER A 17 2.88 6.36 -13.91
C SER A 17 4.26 5.97 -13.38
N LYS A 18 4.74 6.65 -12.32
CA LYS A 18 5.95 6.27 -11.59
C LYS A 18 5.84 4.85 -11.02
N PHE A 19 4.79 4.54 -10.28
CA PHE A 19 4.65 3.22 -9.63
C PHE A 19 4.36 2.09 -10.61
N GLN A 20 3.73 2.33 -11.76
CA GLN A 20 3.65 1.34 -12.84
C GLN A 20 5.04 0.88 -13.30
N ARG A 21 5.99 1.82 -13.43
CA ARG A 21 7.38 1.49 -13.79
C ARG A 21 8.10 0.76 -12.66
N VAL A 22 7.93 1.20 -11.41
CA VAL A 22 8.51 0.56 -10.22
C VAL A 22 8.04 -0.89 -10.12
N LEU A 23 6.73 -1.13 -10.22
CA LEU A 23 6.14 -2.48 -10.15
C LEU A 23 6.63 -3.38 -11.28
N LYS A 24 6.82 -2.84 -12.49
CA LYS A 24 7.38 -3.61 -13.60
C LYS A 24 8.81 -4.08 -13.28
N ILE A 25 9.68 -3.17 -12.83
CA ILE A 25 11.06 -3.50 -12.46
C ILE A 25 11.10 -4.50 -11.30
N ALA A 26 10.25 -4.29 -10.29
CA ALA A 26 10.13 -5.18 -9.15
C ALA A 26 9.70 -6.58 -9.57
N LYS A 27 8.73 -6.69 -10.49
CA LYS A 27 8.26 -7.97 -11.02
C LYS A 27 9.34 -8.66 -11.86
N ASP A 28 10.04 -7.91 -12.71
CA ASP A 28 11.15 -8.44 -13.53
C ASP A 28 12.31 -8.98 -12.67
N ARG A 29 12.41 -8.50 -11.41
CA ARG A 29 13.43 -8.92 -10.42
C ARG A 29 12.93 -9.95 -9.41
N ASP A 30 11.67 -10.38 -9.50
CA ASP A 30 11.06 -11.33 -8.57
C ASP A 30 11.27 -10.95 -7.09
N VAL A 31 10.96 -9.69 -6.74
CA VAL A 31 11.21 -9.17 -5.39
C VAL A 31 10.35 -9.86 -4.32
N ASN A 32 10.91 -9.97 -3.13
CA ASN A 32 10.27 -10.63 -1.99
C ASN A 32 9.11 -9.81 -1.39
N GLU A 33 8.49 -10.36 -0.35
CA GLU A 33 7.36 -9.75 0.35
C GLU A 33 7.73 -8.42 1.03
N ALA A 34 8.87 -8.32 1.72
CA ALA A 34 9.29 -7.09 2.40
C ALA A 34 9.56 -5.92 1.44
N ASP A 35 10.17 -6.20 0.30
CA ASP A 35 10.37 -5.22 -0.77
C ASP A 35 9.02 -4.80 -1.39
N THR A 36 8.10 -5.74 -1.54
CA THR A 36 6.74 -5.46 -2.03
C THR A 36 5.96 -4.60 -1.03
N VAL A 37 6.04 -4.89 0.28
CA VAL A 37 5.46 -4.08 1.35
C VAL A 37 5.99 -2.64 1.28
N SER A 38 7.29 -2.47 1.08
CA SER A 38 7.90 -1.13 0.95
C SER A 38 7.31 -0.34 -0.23
N ILE A 39 7.12 -0.99 -1.40
CA ILE A 39 6.47 -0.36 -2.56
C ILE A 39 5.01 0.00 -2.25
N VAL A 40 4.29 -0.85 -1.52
CA VAL A 40 2.89 -0.57 -1.11
C VAL A 40 2.82 0.63 -0.16
N VAL A 41 3.73 0.73 0.82
CA VAL A 41 3.82 1.91 1.71
C VAL A 41 4.04 3.19 0.91
N ASP A 42 4.95 3.17 -0.06
CA ASP A 42 5.22 4.32 -0.92
C ASP A 42 3.99 4.70 -1.78
N ILE A 43 3.24 3.72 -2.29
CA ILE A 43 1.97 3.96 -3.00
C ILE A 43 0.94 4.61 -2.08
N LEU A 44 0.77 4.07 -0.87
CA LEU A 44 -0.17 4.60 0.13
C LEU A 44 0.16 6.06 0.46
N SER A 45 1.44 6.39 0.60
CA SER A 45 1.86 7.74 0.91
C SER A 45 1.80 8.69 -0.28
N GLU A 46 2.40 8.34 -1.42
CA GLU A 46 2.53 9.26 -2.55
C GLU A 46 1.26 9.35 -3.42
N VAL A 47 0.54 8.25 -3.61
CA VAL A 47 -0.66 8.19 -4.46
C VAL A 47 -1.89 8.63 -3.67
N PHE A 48 -2.09 8.02 -2.50
CA PHE A 48 -3.28 8.26 -1.67
C PHE A 48 -3.10 9.40 -0.67
N GLY A 49 -1.86 9.74 -0.31
CA GLY A 49 -1.56 10.87 0.56
C GLY A 49 -1.55 10.55 2.05
N PHE A 50 -1.46 9.26 2.41
CA PHE A 50 -1.33 8.87 3.81
C PHE A 50 0.02 9.28 4.40
N ASP A 51 0.01 9.74 5.64
CA ASP A 51 1.24 10.03 6.35
C ASP A 51 1.92 8.71 6.75
N LYS A 52 3.09 8.44 6.18
CA LYS A 52 3.84 7.20 6.42
C LYS A 52 4.36 7.01 7.85
N TYR A 53 4.41 8.09 8.65
CA TYR A 53 4.88 8.03 10.03
C TYR A 53 3.74 7.99 11.04
N ILE A 54 2.55 8.47 10.65
CA ILE A 54 1.41 8.64 11.57
C ILE A 54 0.26 7.69 11.23
N GLU A 55 -0.06 7.56 9.95
CA GLU A 55 -1.26 6.86 9.48
C GLU A 55 -0.97 5.45 8.98
N ILE A 56 0.25 5.17 8.50
CA ILE A 56 0.67 3.84 8.08
C ILE A 56 1.43 3.17 9.24
N THR A 57 0.99 1.99 9.64
CA THR A 57 1.65 1.19 10.69
C THR A 57 1.98 -0.19 10.14
N SER A 58 3.21 -0.65 10.35
CA SER A 58 3.65 -2.01 10.00
C SER A 58 3.45 -2.98 11.17
N GLU A 59 3.27 -4.26 10.87
CA GLU A 59 3.23 -5.36 11.85
C GLU A 59 2.20 -5.13 12.98
N TYR A 60 0.99 -4.67 12.62
CA TYR A 60 -0.02 -4.37 13.63
C TYR A 60 -0.64 -5.67 14.18
N ALA A 61 -0.53 -5.88 15.49
CA ALA A 61 -1.11 -7.02 16.18
C ALA A 61 -2.62 -6.84 16.41
N ILE A 62 -3.42 -7.74 15.86
CA ILE A 62 -4.87 -7.77 16.00
C ILE A 62 -5.28 -9.06 16.68
N ARG A 63 -5.59 -8.95 17.97
CA ARG A 63 -6.07 -10.03 18.85
C ARG A 63 -5.10 -11.22 18.96
N SER A 64 -4.79 -11.92 17.87
CA SER A 64 -3.87 -13.07 17.80
C SER A 64 -3.19 -13.24 16.42
N THR A 65 -3.30 -12.27 15.51
CA THR A 65 -2.69 -12.31 14.17
C THR A 65 -2.03 -10.97 13.86
N TYR A 66 -1.00 -10.98 13.03
CA TYR A 66 -0.31 -9.79 12.54
C TYR A 66 -0.73 -9.55 11.09
N CYS A 67 -1.01 -8.30 10.74
CA CYS A 67 -1.13 -7.88 9.33
C CYS A 67 0.11 -7.10 8.93
N ASP A 68 0.50 -7.18 7.67
CA ASP A 68 1.69 -6.49 7.16
C ASP A 68 1.61 -4.98 7.37
N LEU A 69 0.46 -4.38 7.02
CA LEU A 69 0.19 -2.97 7.17
C LEU A 69 -1.21 -2.71 7.72
N ALA A 70 -1.34 -1.65 8.51
CA ALA A 70 -2.61 -1.10 8.94
C ALA A 70 -2.66 0.41 8.65
N ILE A 71 -3.82 0.89 8.20
CA ILE A 71 -4.09 2.33 8.07
C ILE A 71 -4.90 2.80 9.26
N LYS A 72 -4.35 3.78 9.97
CA LYS A 72 -4.93 4.38 11.17
C LYS A 72 -5.29 5.84 10.87
N ILE A 73 -6.58 6.15 10.93
CA ILE A 73 -7.10 7.51 10.76
C ILE A 73 -7.74 7.93 12.08
N ASN A 74 -7.35 9.11 12.59
CA ASN A 74 -7.86 9.65 13.85
C ASN A 74 -7.74 8.69 15.03
N GLY A 75 -6.60 7.99 15.15
CA GLY A 75 -6.40 7.08 16.27
C GLY A 75 -7.03 5.69 16.10
N LYS A 76 -7.83 5.47 15.05
CA LYS A 76 -8.57 4.21 14.82
C LYS A 76 -8.12 3.53 13.55
N ILE A 77 -7.99 2.21 13.60
CA ILE A 77 -7.72 1.40 12.41
C ILE A 77 -8.95 1.44 11.51
N GLN A 78 -8.71 1.75 10.23
CA GLN A 78 -9.73 1.77 9.18
C GLN A 78 -9.52 0.63 8.19
N TYR A 79 -8.26 0.31 7.89
CA TYR A 79 -7.91 -0.72 6.90
C TYR A 79 -6.79 -1.60 7.41
N LEU A 80 -6.89 -2.88 7.05
CA LEU A 80 -5.84 -3.87 7.19
C LEU A 80 -5.43 -4.28 5.79
N ILE A 81 -4.12 -4.38 5.56
CA ILE A 81 -3.55 -4.66 4.26
C ILE A 81 -2.56 -5.79 4.43
N GLU A 82 -2.84 -6.88 3.73
CA GLU A 82 -1.96 -8.03 3.59
C GLU A 82 -1.25 -7.93 2.23
N VAL A 83 0.04 -8.24 2.23
CA VAL A 83 0.92 -8.18 1.07
C VAL A 83 1.61 -9.54 0.91
N LYS A 84 1.95 -9.89 -0.32
CA LYS A 84 2.74 -11.08 -0.65
C LYS A 84 3.87 -10.65 -1.56
N ALA A 85 4.85 -11.55 -1.77
CA ALA A 85 5.86 -11.35 -2.80
C ALA A 85 5.21 -11.06 -4.16
N ILE A 86 5.90 -10.26 -4.98
CA ILE A 86 5.31 -9.74 -6.21
C ILE A 86 4.92 -10.88 -7.16
N GLY A 87 3.73 -10.80 -7.75
CA GLY A 87 3.23 -11.82 -8.67
C GLY A 87 2.67 -13.08 -8.00
N LEU A 88 2.67 -13.16 -6.66
CA LEU A 88 1.92 -14.19 -5.93
C LEU A 88 0.51 -13.70 -5.57
N ASP A 89 -0.43 -14.63 -5.60
CA ASP A 89 -1.82 -14.36 -5.24
C ASP A 89 -2.05 -14.48 -3.72
N LEU A 90 -2.92 -13.61 -3.20
CA LEU A 90 -3.47 -13.74 -1.86
C LEU A 90 -4.50 -14.88 -1.83
N LYS A 91 -4.21 -15.92 -1.07
CA LYS A 91 -5.18 -16.99 -0.73
C LYS A 91 -6.18 -16.52 0.34
N GLU A 92 -7.40 -17.06 0.33
CA GLU A 92 -8.47 -16.69 1.27
C GLU A 92 -8.09 -16.79 2.75
N HIS A 93 -7.22 -17.74 3.13
CA HIS A 93 -6.81 -17.88 4.52
C HIS A 93 -5.93 -16.73 5.03
N HIS A 94 -5.37 -15.91 4.13
CA HIS A 94 -4.62 -14.71 4.50
C HIS A 94 -5.53 -13.49 4.78
N LEU A 95 -6.81 -13.55 4.42
CA LEU A 95 -7.76 -12.43 4.56
C LEU A 95 -8.68 -12.56 5.79
N ARG A 96 -8.22 -13.25 6.85
CA ARG A 96 -9.02 -13.57 8.04
C ARG A 96 -9.02 -12.48 9.11
#